data_AF-A0A246QF92-F1
#
_entry.id   AF-A0A246QF92-F1
#
_cell.length_a   1.000
_cell.length_b   1.000
_cell.length_c   1.000
_cell.angle_alpha   90.00
_cell.angle_beta   90.00
_cell.angle_gamma   90.00
#
_symmetry.space_group_name_H-M   'P 1'
#
loop_
_entity.id
_entity.type
_entity.pdbx_description
1 polymer ?
#
loop_
_entity_poly.entity_id
_entity_poly.type
_entity_poly.pdbx_seq_one_letter_code
_entity_poly.pdbx_strand_id
1 'polypeptide(L)'
;MALGAATIFLGDCVAVAATASADATRHHVLVQTAPGVRIDVIEEGAGTPLVLLPSRGRGAEDFDDVAQRLAAQGYRVIRPQPRGIGQSTGPMRDITLHDLGNDVAAVIRDQAGQPVVIVGHAFGNWVARMTSVDHPELVRGVVIVAAAAKAYPPGLSEHVDRSSDLSLSDTERLKSLQFAFFAPGHDASVWLKGWYPAVNESQRLAGKATKQSDWWSGGKAPMLDLQAGKDPFKPEATRNEVKDEFGDRVTLVVIPGAGHALVPEEPAAVVDALVTWEKSLAPARATPVSQGGQGSQGSQAAAGSQSTQSRQAAAGSQSTQSSLERSPMSSFASSKPLLWQGAAGRKAARFVPIEVSSVKPEKGGTFGIGQSASMEGAYPDARRVEGRVLDATIAVATAIAPAAALPKGLAQGQRAVLGLVDDAHVICVLVPPADVPIDGLAQWAAEQKCG
;
A
#
# COMPACT_ATOMS: atom_id res chain seq x y z
N MET A 1 -55.19 12.22 -49.61
CA MET A 1 -54.92 10.94 -48.91
C MET A 1 -53.94 10.14 -49.75
N ALA A 2 -52.69 10.01 -49.30
CA ALA A 2 -51.81 8.86 -49.54
C ALA A 2 -50.50 9.15 -48.77
N LEU A 3 -50.28 8.41 -47.68
CA LEU A 3 -49.04 8.42 -46.90
C LEU A 3 -47.93 7.73 -47.71
N GLY A 4 -46.75 8.36 -47.78
CA GLY A 4 -45.50 7.70 -48.13
C GLY A 4 -44.60 7.65 -46.89
N ALA A 5 -44.38 6.44 -46.36
CA ALA A 5 -43.49 6.21 -45.24
C ALA A 5 -42.03 6.15 -45.73
N ALA A 6 -41.16 6.99 -45.16
CA ALA A 6 -39.72 6.91 -45.34
C ALA A 6 -39.10 6.27 -44.08
N THR A 7 -38.50 5.10 -44.26
CA THR A 7 -37.79 4.35 -43.21
C THR A 7 -36.38 4.93 -43.07
N ILE A 8 -36.05 5.48 -41.89
CA ILE A 8 -34.70 5.90 -41.53
C ILE A 8 -34.05 4.76 -40.75
N PHE A 9 -32.99 4.16 -41.30
CA PHE A 9 -32.09 3.28 -40.54
C PHE A 9 -31.09 4.16 -39.77
N LEU A 10 -31.17 4.20 -38.44
CA LEU A 10 -30.05 4.61 -37.60
C LEU A 10 -29.11 3.41 -37.46
N GLY A 11 -27.89 3.55 -38.00
CA GLY A 11 -26.80 2.64 -37.69
C GLY A 11 -26.14 3.04 -36.38
N ASP A 12 -26.30 2.19 -35.36
CA ASP A 12 -25.59 2.33 -34.09
C ASP A 12 -24.10 1.99 -34.29
N CYS A 13 -23.26 3.02 -34.30
CA CYS A 13 -21.82 2.87 -34.12
C CYS A 13 -21.54 2.63 -32.62
N VAL A 14 -21.57 1.37 -32.19
CA VAL A 14 -21.00 0.97 -30.90
C VAL A 14 -19.48 1.03 -31.02
N ALA A 15 -18.89 2.13 -30.54
CA ALA A 15 -17.45 2.20 -30.30
C ALA A 15 -17.11 1.26 -29.14
N VAL A 16 -16.60 0.07 -29.46
CA VAL A 16 -15.96 -0.81 -28.49
C VAL A 16 -14.67 -0.14 -28.05
N ALA A 17 -14.70 0.53 -26.90
CA ALA A 17 -13.49 0.95 -26.22
C ALA A 17 -12.73 -0.33 -25.80
N ALA A 18 -11.67 -0.64 -26.53
CA ALA A 18 -10.73 -1.67 -26.13
C ALA A 18 -10.09 -1.23 -24.81
N THR A 19 -10.49 -1.86 -23.70
CA THR A 19 -9.75 -1.79 -22.45
C THR A 19 -8.43 -2.51 -22.67
N ALA A 20 -7.41 -1.74 -23.08
CA ALA A 20 -6.04 -2.20 -22.99
C ALA A 20 -5.72 -2.38 -21.51
N SER A 21 -5.79 -3.62 -21.03
CA SER A 21 -5.09 -4.03 -19.82
C SER A 21 -3.60 -3.91 -20.16
N ALA A 22 -3.05 -2.72 -19.97
CA ALA A 22 -1.61 -2.53 -20.01
C ALA A 22 -1.04 -3.35 -18.85
N ASP A 23 -0.36 -4.44 -19.19
CA ASP A 23 0.59 -5.07 -18.29
C ASP A 23 1.55 -3.94 -17.86
N ALA A 24 1.40 -3.44 -16.64
CA ALA A 24 2.17 -2.31 -16.13
C ALA A 24 3.56 -2.82 -15.76
N THR A 25 4.35 -3.15 -16.79
CA THR A 25 5.70 -3.67 -16.63
C THR A 25 6.51 -2.69 -15.81
N ARG A 26 6.98 -3.14 -14.65
CA ARG A 26 7.94 -2.42 -13.81
C ARG A 26 9.26 -2.30 -14.55
N HIS A 27 9.77 -1.08 -14.70
CA HIS A 27 11.13 -0.84 -15.17
C HIS A 27 11.90 0.08 -14.23
N HIS A 28 13.23 -0.05 -14.27
CA HIS A 28 14.15 0.76 -13.50
C HIS A 28 14.89 1.73 -14.43
N VAL A 29 15.03 2.98 -13.98
CA VAL A 29 15.82 4.00 -14.66
C VAL A 29 16.81 4.59 -13.67
N LEU A 30 18.06 4.75 -14.09
CA LEU A 30 19.09 5.38 -13.27
C LEU A 30 19.28 6.84 -13.69
N VAL A 31 18.91 7.77 -12.81
CA VAL A 31 18.98 9.22 -13.07
C VAL A 31 20.23 9.81 -12.39
N GLN A 32 21.05 10.53 -13.14
CA GLN A 32 22.17 11.29 -12.58
C GLN A 32 21.66 12.65 -12.06
N THR A 33 21.58 12.81 -10.73
CA THR A 33 20.96 14.02 -10.14
C THR A 33 21.96 15.14 -9.86
N ALA A 34 23.21 14.79 -9.56
CA ALA A 34 24.33 15.71 -9.34
C ALA A 34 25.66 14.96 -9.55
N PRO A 35 26.82 15.62 -9.70
CA PRO A 35 28.11 14.93 -9.77
C PRO A 35 28.29 13.94 -8.60
N GLY A 36 28.48 12.65 -8.93
CA GLY A 36 28.63 11.59 -7.93
C GLY A 36 27.33 11.13 -7.25
N VAL A 37 26.16 11.62 -7.67
CA VAL A 37 24.85 11.19 -7.17
C VAL A 37 24.01 10.61 -8.29
N ARG A 38 23.55 9.37 -8.10
CA ARG A 38 22.65 8.66 -9.00
C ARG A 38 21.49 8.10 -8.21
N ILE A 39 20.29 8.18 -8.78
CA ILE A 39 19.07 7.71 -8.15
C ILE A 39 18.43 6.66 -9.05
N ASP A 40 18.28 5.45 -8.52
CA ASP A 40 17.49 4.37 -9.10
C ASP A 40 16.01 4.72 -8.95
N VAL A 41 15.26 4.66 -10.04
CA VAL A 41 13.87 5.07 -10.10
C VAL A 41 13.05 3.89 -10.60
N ILE A 42 12.11 3.44 -9.78
CA ILE A 42 11.15 2.41 -10.18
C ILE A 42 9.95 3.10 -10.82
N GLU A 43 9.69 2.76 -12.08
CA GLU A 43 8.56 3.29 -12.83
C GLU A 43 7.56 2.20 -13.19
N GLU A 44 6.27 2.56 -13.08
CA GLU A 44 5.15 1.70 -13.45
C GLU A 44 4.02 2.54 -14.08
N GLY A 45 3.34 2.00 -15.09
CA GLY A 45 2.19 2.63 -15.73
C GLY A 45 2.52 3.77 -16.70
N ALA A 46 1.46 4.39 -17.22
CA ALA A 46 1.52 5.47 -18.20
C ALA A 46 0.38 6.46 -17.94
N GLY A 47 0.60 7.75 -18.21
CA GLY A 47 -0.40 8.81 -18.02
C GLY A 47 0.09 9.90 -17.06
N THR A 48 -0.80 10.39 -16.19
CA THR A 48 -0.49 11.51 -15.27
C THR A 48 0.62 11.09 -14.29
N PRO A 49 1.74 11.84 -14.19
CA PRO A 49 2.85 11.47 -13.33
C PRO A 49 2.59 11.74 -11.85
N LEU A 50 2.82 10.73 -11.02
CA LEU A 50 2.84 10.81 -9.57
C LEU A 50 4.21 10.38 -9.06
N VAL A 51 4.78 11.12 -8.11
CA VAL A 51 6.02 10.74 -7.43
C VAL A 51 5.70 10.22 -6.04
N LEU A 52 6.13 9.00 -5.69
CA LEU A 52 5.90 8.42 -4.35
C LEU A 52 7.23 8.25 -3.60
N LEU A 53 7.30 8.77 -2.37
CA LEU A 53 8.50 8.78 -1.54
C LEU A 53 8.30 7.96 -0.25
N PRO A 54 9.15 6.95 0.01
CA PRO A 54 8.96 6.00 1.12
C PRO A 54 9.28 6.58 2.50
N SER A 55 8.99 5.77 3.51
CA SER A 55 9.31 6.00 4.91
C SER A 55 10.81 6.05 5.22
N ARG A 56 11.15 6.43 6.46
CA ARG A 56 12.55 6.54 6.89
C ARG A 56 13.24 5.17 6.87
N GLY A 57 14.39 5.07 6.20
CA GLY A 57 15.16 3.83 6.10
C GLY A 57 14.48 2.74 5.29
N ARG A 58 13.47 3.08 4.49
CA ARG A 58 12.69 2.13 3.69
C ARG A 58 12.79 2.44 2.20
N GLY A 59 12.56 1.42 1.38
CA GLY A 59 12.66 1.49 -0.08
C GLY A 59 11.33 1.87 -0.76
N ALA A 60 11.42 2.26 -2.03
CA ALA A 60 10.29 2.56 -2.91
C ALA A 60 9.29 1.38 -3.05
N GLU A 61 9.74 0.16 -2.77
CA GLU A 61 8.95 -1.07 -2.82
C GLU A 61 7.82 -1.10 -1.79
N ASP A 62 7.90 -0.30 -0.72
CA ASP A 62 6.78 -0.15 0.23
C ASP A 62 5.50 0.35 -0.46
N PHE A 63 5.62 1.00 -1.62
CA PHE A 63 4.51 1.47 -2.44
C PHE A 63 4.08 0.49 -3.54
N ASP A 64 4.58 -0.74 -3.57
CA ASP A 64 4.32 -1.68 -4.68
C ASP A 64 2.81 -1.87 -4.98
N ASP A 65 1.98 -2.15 -3.98
CA ASP A 65 0.53 -2.35 -4.21
C ASP A 65 -0.15 -1.03 -4.63
N VAL A 66 0.19 0.09 -4.00
CA VAL A 66 -0.32 1.42 -4.37
C VAL A 66 0.07 1.79 -5.80
N ALA A 67 1.31 1.52 -6.21
CA ALA A 67 1.81 1.82 -7.54
C ALA A 67 1.07 1.01 -8.62
N GLN A 68 0.89 -0.30 -8.39
CA GLN A 68 0.15 -1.17 -9.31
C GLN A 68 -1.31 -0.71 -9.48
N ARG A 69 -1.98 -0.34 -8.38
CA ARG A 69 -3.35 0.17 -8.40
C ARG A 69 -3.48 1.51 -9.12
N LEU A 70 -2.52 2.42 -8.92
CA LEU A 70 -2.48 3.71 -9.62
C LEU A 70 -2.21 3.51 -11.11
N ALA A 71 -1.27 2.63 -11.48
CA ALA A 71 -0.97 2.29 -12.87
C ALA A 71 -2.20 1.71 -13.58
N ALA A 72 -2.95 0.83 -12.92
CA ALA A 72 -4.21 0.29 -13.42
C ALA A 72 -5.30 1.38 -13.64
N GLN A 73 -5.18 2.54 -13.00
CA GLN A 73 -6.06 3.70 -13.18
C GLN A 73 -5.52 4.74 -14.19
N GLY A 74 -4.45 4.43 -14.92
CA GLY A 74 -3.89 5.31 -15.95
C GLY A 74 -2.98 6.42 -15.40
N TYR A 75 -2.36 6.18 -14.24
CA TYR A 75 -1.28 7.03 -13.74
C TYR A 75 0.08 6.44 -14.14
N ARG A 76 1.05 7.34 -14.34
CA ARG A 76 2.47 6.96 -14.38
C ARG A 76 3.06 7.18 -12.99
N VAL A 77 3.55 6.13 -12.37
CA VAL A 77 4.07 6.16 -11.00
C VAL A 77 5.58 6.14 -11.05
N ILE A 78 6.21 7.19 -10.50
CA ILE A 78 7.66 7.39 -10.46
C ILE A 78 8.09 7.26 -9.00
N ARG A 79 8.95 6.29 -8.68
CA ARG A 79 9.36 6.03 -7.28
C ARG A 79 10.88 6.06 -7.16
N PRO A 80 11.45 7.24 -6.85
CA PRO A 80 12.88 7.37 -6.60
C PRO A 80 13.28 6.58 -5.35
N GLN A 81 14.30 5.74 -5.47
CA GLN A 81 14.91 5.07 -4.33
C GLN A 81 15.78 6.05 -3.54
N PRO A 82 15.72 6.04 -2.20
CA PRO A 82 16.67 6.77 -1.37
C PRO A 82 18.13 6.39 -1.69
N ARG A 83 19.06 7.33 -1.51
CA ARG A 83 20.51 7.04 -1.59
C ARG A 83 20.84 5.83 -0.70
N GLY A 84 21.59 4.86 -1.23
CA GLY A 84 21.96 3.64 -0.52
C GLY A 84 20.97 2.48 -0.64
N ILE A 85 19.88 2.63 -1.38
CA ILE A 85 18.92 1.56 -1.72
C ILE A 85 18.95 1.31 -3.23
N GLY A 86 18.81 0.05 -3.65
CA GLY A 86 18.87 -0.32 -5.06
C GLY A 86 20.17 0.10 -5.71
N GLN A 87 20.10 0.74 -6.88
CA GLN A 87 21.26 1.32 -7.55
C GLN A 87 21.52 2.80 -7.18
N SER A 88 20.77 3.36 -6.22
CA SER A 88 20.97 4.74 -5.78
C SER A 88 22.27 4.92 -4.99
N THR A 89 23.09 5.87 -5.41
CA THR A 89 24.40 6.17 -4.81
C THR A 89 24.58 7.67 -4.60
N GLY A 90 25.32 8.06 -3.57
CA GLY A 90 25.71 9.44 -3.32
C GLY A 90 26.19 9.64 -1.88
N PRO A 91 26.61 10.85 -1.49
CA PRO A 91 26.90 11.17 -0.09
C PRO A 91 25.68 10.91 0.79
N MET A 92 25.89 10.21 1.91
CA MET A 92 24.86 9.90 2.93
C MET A 92 25.18 10.52 4.29
N ARG A 93 26.28 11.28 4.39
CA ARG A 93 26.69 12.01 5.60
C ARG A 93 26.76 13.48 5.27
N ASP A 94 26.52 14.31 6.27
CA ASP A 94 26.60 15.77 6.16
C ASP A 94 25.70 16.34 5.04
N ILE A 95 24.57 15.66 4.81
CA ILE A 95 23.50 16.06 3.88
C ILE A 95 22.31 16.63 4.66
N THR A 96 21.47 17.38 3.97
CA THR A 96 20.26 18.03 4.47
C THR A 96 19.02 17.54 3.73
N LEU A 97 17.83 17.94 4.16
CA LEU A 97 16.61 17.70 3.38
C LEU A 97 16.64 18.44 2.04
N HIS A 98 17.37 19.56 1.91
CA HIS A 98 17.55 20.23 0.62
C HIS A 98 18.27 19.33 -0.38
N ASP A 99 19.31 18.61 0.04
CA ASP A 99 20.02 17.65 -0.83
C ASP A 99 19.11 16.53 -1.31
N LEU A 100 18.28 15.98 -0.41
CA LEU A 100 17.30 14.95 -0.76
C LEU A 100 16.19 15.53 -1.65
N GLY A 101 15.76 16.76 -1.41
CA GLY A 101 14.77 17.46 -2.22
C GLY A 101 15.27 17.73 -3.65
N ASN A 102 16.54 18.08 -3.79
CA ASN A 102 17.24 18.28 -5.06
C ASN A 102 17.33 16.99 -5.88
N ASP A 103 17.57 15.84 -5.24
CA ASP A 103 17.56 14.55 -5.93
C ASP A 103 16.20 14.28 -6.56
N VAL A 104 15.11 14.46 -5.79
CA VAL A 104 13.76 14.25 -6.28
C VAL A 104 13.41 15.25 -7.38
N ALA A 105 13.81 16.51 -7.25
CA ALA A 105 13.60 17.53 -8.28
C ALA A 105 14.31 17.16 -9.60
N ALA A 106 15.54 16.64 -9.54
CA ALA A 106 16.25 16.16 -10.71
C ALA A 106 15.54 14.96 -11.36
N VAL A 107 15.03 14.01 -10.56
CA VAL A 107 14.22 12.90 -11.07
C VAL A 107 12.93 13.41 -11.74
N ILE A 108 12.22 14.38 -11.15
CA ILE A 108 11.02 14.97 -11.75
C ILE A 108 11.34 15.63 -13.10
N ARG A 109 12.44 16.40 -13.19
CA ARG A 109 12.85 17.05 -14.44
C ARG A 109 13.17 16.05 -15.53
N ASP A 110 13.88 14.98 -15.19
CA ASP A 110 14.34 13.97 -16.13
C ASP A 110 13.19 13.04 -16.58
N GLN A 111 12.34 12.64 -15.63
CA GLN A 111 11.34 11.61 -15.88
C GLN A 111 9.94 12.15 -16.16
N ALA A 112 9.45 13.18 -15.44
CA ALA A 112 8.04 13.53 -15.51
C ALA A 112 7.67 14.47 -16.67
N GLY A 113 8.58 15.37 -17.08
CA GLY A 113 8.37 16.34 -18.17
C GLY A 113 7.28 17.40 -17.93
N GLN A 114 6.66 17.40 -16.74
CA GLN A 114 5.62 18.34 -16.32
C GLN A 114 5.55 18.40 -14.78
N PRO A 115 4.90 19.42 -14.19
CA PRO A 115 4.70 19.46 -12.74
C PRO A 115 3.89 18.26 -12.22
N VAL A 116 4.33 17.66 -11.13
CA VAL A 116 3.77 16.41 -10.58
C VAL A 116 2.99 16.64 -9.29
N VAL A 117 2.14 15.68 -8.93
CA VAL A 117 1.78 15.48 -7.52
C VAL A 117 2.86 14.63 -6.87
N ILE A 118 3.40 15.11 -5.75
CA ILE A 118 4.40 14.42 -4.95
C ILE A 118 3.77 13.91 -3.66
N VAL A 119 3.92 12.61 -3.40
CA VAL A 119 3.33 11.89 -2.27
C VAL A 119 4.46 11.40 -1.39
N GLY A 120 4.45 11.75 -0.11
CA GLY A 120 5.47 11.32 0.83
C GLY A 120 4.88 10.67 2.06
N HIS A 121 5.35 9.48 2.41
CA HIS A 121 4.94 8.73 3.60
C HIS A 121 5.93 8.91 4.75
N ALA A 122 5.42 9.27 5.94
CA ALA A 122 6.23 9.50 7.13
C ALA A 122 7.43 10.41 6.80
N PHE A 123 8.69 9.98 6.90
CA PHE A 123 9.83 10.80 6.51
C PHE A 123 9.80 11.29 5.06
N GLY A 124 9.28 10.50 4.12
CA GLY A 124 9.10 10.90 2.73
C GLY A 124 8.25 12.18 2.58
N ASN A 125 7.36 12.46 3.53
CA ASN A 125 6.57 13.72 3.52
C ASN A 125 7.45 14.96 3.77
N TRP A 126 8.54 14.83 4.53
CA TRP A 126 9.49 15.93 4.74
C TRP A 126 10.25 16.24 3.45
N VAL A 127 10.70 15.19 2.76
CA VAL A 127 11.36 15.34 1.45
C VAL A 127 10.39 15.91 0.42
N ALA A 128 9.15 15.41 0.35
CA ALA A 128 8.12 15.91 -0.56
C ALA A 128 7.84 17.40 -0.37
N ARG A 129 7.68 17.83 0.90
CA ARG A 129 7.49 19.24 1.24
C ARG A 129 8.72 20.08 0.92
N MET A 130 9.93 19.58 1.21
CA MET A 130 11.17 20.29 0.87
C MET A 130 11.30 20.48 -0.64
N THR A 131 11.08 19.43 -1.44
CA THR A 131 11.07 19.53 -2.91
C THR A 131 10.08 20.59 -3.38
N SER A 132 8.88 20.66 -2.77
CA SER A 132 7.88 21.66 -3.14
C SER A 132 8.23 23.09 -2.71
N VAL A 133 9.05 23.27 -1.68
CA VAL A 133 9.52 24.60 -1.25
C VAL A 133 10.65 25.07 -2.16
N ASP A 134 11.64 24.22 -2.40
CA ASP A 134 12.84 24.56 -3.17
C ASP A 134 12.59 24.62 -4.68
N HIS A 135 11.68 23.77 -5.18
CA HIS A 135 11.36 23.62 -6.62
C HIS A 135 9.85 23.72 -6.87
N PRO A 136 9.21 24.85 -6.52
CA PRO A 136 7.76 25.01 -6.61
C PRO A 136 7.22 24.92 -8.04
N GLU A 137 8.06 25.12 -9.05
CA GLU A 137 7.71 24.97 -10.46
C GLU A 137 7.48 23.50 -10.88
N LEU A 138 8.02 22.55 -10.13
CA LEU A 138 7.92 21.11 -10.42
C LEU A 138 6.75 20.43 -9.72
N VAL A 139 6.10 21.10 -8.77
CA VAL A 139 5.12 20.50 -7.88
C VAL A 139 3.78 21.22 -7.99
N ARG A 140 2.76 20.53 -8.49
CA ARG A 140 1.38 21.05 -8.56
C ARG A 140 0.50 20.63 -7.38
N GLY A 141 0.97 19.69 -6.56
CA GLY A 141 0.29 19.26 -5.34
C GLY A 141 1.21 18.41 -4.45
N VAL A 142 1.05 18.53 -3.14
CA VAL A 142 1.81 17.77 -2.13
C VAL A 142 0.86 16.90 -1.32
N VAL A 143 1.13 15.61 -1.23
CA VAL A 143 0.40 14.71 -0.33
C VAL A 143 1.31 14.30 0.82
N ILE A 144 0.84 14.55 2.04
CA ILE A 144 1.54 14.18 3.26
C ILE A 144 0.80 12.98 3.87
N VAL A 145 1.43 11.81 3.80
CA VAL A 145 0.83 10.53 4.21
C VAL A 145 1.39 10.15 5.59
N ALA A 146 0.52 9.99 6.58
CA ALA A 146 0.89 9.77 7.98
C ALA A 146 1.94 10.79 8.49
N ALA A 147 1.67 12.07 8.28
CA ALA A 147 2.51 13.13 8.83
C ALA A 147 2.27 13.28 10.34
N ALA A 148 3.31 12.99 11.14
CA ALA A 148 3.30 13.21 12.57
C ALA A 148 2.90 14.65 12.95
N ALA A 149 2.29 14.81 14.12
CA ALA A 149 2.06 16.12 14.72
C ALA A 149 3.39 16.78 15.14
N LYS A 150 3.40 18.10 15.36
CA LYS A 150 4.60 18.79 15.92
C LYS A 150 5.02 18.19 17.26
N ALA A 151 4.05 17.77 18.06
CA ALA A 151 4.25 17.04 19.30
C ALA A 151 3.39 15.77 19.29
N TYR A 152 4.02 14.64 19.58
CA TYR A 152 3.39 13.32 19.67
C TYR A 152 3.86 12.63 20.97
N PRO A 153 3.15 11.57 21.41
CA PRO A 153 3.48 10.88 22.66
C PRO A 153 4.96 10.48 22.78
N PRO A 154 5.59 10.67 23.95
CA PRO A 154 6.96 10.24 24.17
C PRO A 154 7.10 8.72 24.06
N GLY A 155 8.30 8.26 23.73
CA GLY A 155 8.61 6.82 23.60
C GLY A 155 8.32 6.23 22.20
N LEU A 156 7.49 6.87 21.38
CA LEU A 156 7.24 6.40 20.00
C LEU A 156 8.53 6.34 19.17
N SER A 157 9.41 7.33 19.30
CA SER A 157 10.69 7.36 18.58
C SER A 157 11.59 6.17 18.90
N GLU A 158 11.56 5.66 20.14
CA GLU A 158 12.33 4.48 20.52
C GLU A 158 11.83 3.24 19.76
N HIS A 159 10.51 3.09 19.61
CA HIS A 159 9.94 1.99 18.83
C HIS A 159 10.24 2.10 17.33
N VAL A 160 10.37 3.32 16.79
CA VAL A 160 10.87 3.50 15.42
C VAL A 160 12.28 2.97 15.28
N ASP A 161 13.17 3.38 16.18
CA ASP A 161 14.58 2.98 16.12
C ASP A 161 14.72 1.46 16.28
N ARG A 162 14.03 0.86 17.27
CA ARG A 162 13.98 -0.59 17.49
C ARG A 162 13.43 -1.38 16.31
N SER A 163 12.43 -0.85 15.60
CA SER A 163 11.88 -1.52 14.40
C SER A 163 12.91 -1.66 13.28
N SER A 164 13.79 -0.67 13.17
CA SER A 164 14.85 -0.61 12.15
C SER A 164 16.18 -1.28 12.55
N ASP A 165 16.34 -1.65 13.83
CA ASP A 165 17.57 -2.24 14.35
C ASP A 165 17.65 -3.73 14.02
N LEU A 166 18.45 -4.05 12.99
CA LEU A 166 18.65 -5.42 12.51
C LEU A 166 19.47 -6.30 13.46
N SER A 167 20.02 -5.76 14.56
CA SER A 167 20.68 -6.55 15.60
C SER A 167 19.70 -7.17 16.61
N LEU A 168 18.47 -6.63 16.69
CA LEU A 168 17.41 -7.15 17.54
C LEU A 168 16.73 -8.36 16.89
N SER A 169 16.12 -9.22 17.72
CA SER A 169 15.34 -10.35 17.21
C SER A 169 14.07 -9.88 16.49
N ASP A 170 13.60 -10.64 15.49
CA ASP A 170 12.35 -10.33 14.78
C ASP A 170 11.15 -10.21 15.75
N THR A 171 11.13 -10.99 16.84
CA THR A 171 10.11 -10.88 17.89
C THR A 171 10.09 -9.51 18.56
N GLU A 172 11.26 -8.95 18.88
CA GLU A 172 11.37 -7.63 19.51
C GLU A 172 11.05 -6.49 18.55
N ARG A 173 11.49 -6.64 17.30
CA ARG A 173 11.21 -5.70 16.22
C ARG A 173 9.72 -5.69 15.90
N LEU A 174 9.08 -6.87 15.81
CA LEU A 174 7.65 -7.01 15.55
C LEU A 174 6.80 -6.34 16.63
N LYS A 175 7.17 -6.46 17.91
CA LYS A 175 6.51 -5.73 19.00
C LYS A 175 6.56 -4.21 18.79
N SER A 176 7.70 -3.70 18.35
CA SER A 176 7.90 -2.27 18.11
C SER A 176 7.15 -1.80 16.86
N LEU A 177 7.15 -2.62 15.81
CA LEU A 177 6.38 -2.40 14.58
C LEU A 177 4.88 -2.32 14.88
N GLN A 178 4.34 -3.32 15.59
CA GLN A 178 2.93 -3.37 15.94
C GLN A 178 2.52 -2.18 16.81
N PHE A 179 3.38 -1.75 17.74
CA PHE A 179 3.06 -0.65 18.65
C PHE A 179 3.08 0.71 17.96
N ALA A 180 4.11 1.00 17.17
CA ALA A 180 4.31 2.32 16.59
C ALA A 180 3.64 2.51 15.23
N PHE A 181 3.56 1.45 14.43
CA PHE A 181 3.24 1.58 13.01
C PHE A 181 1.88 1.02 12.61
N PHE A 182 1.49 -0.13 13.14
CA PHE A 182 0.34 -0.86 12.61
C PHE A 182 -0.90 -0.71 13.48
N ALA A 183 -2.06 -0.49 12.86
CA ALA A 183 -3.31 -0.57 13.59
C ALA A 183 -3.57 -2.01 14.10
N PRO A 184 -4.31 -2.18 15.21
CA PRO A 184 -4.71 -3.50 15.68
C PRO A 184 -5.43 -4.30 14.59
N GLY A 185 -4.98 -5.55 14.37
CA GLY A 185 -5.55 -6.45 13.37
C GLY A 185 -4.84 -6.45 12.01
N HIS A 186 -3.89 -5.54 11.78
CA HIS A 186 -3.03 -5.56 10.59
C HIS A 186 -1.74 -6.35 10.83
N ASP A 187 -1.23 -7.01 9.79
CA ASP A 187 -0.01 -7.81 9.86
C ASP A 187 1.24 -6.93 9.80
N ALA A 188 1.80 -6.63 10.98
CA ALA A 188 3.05 -5.88 11.09
C ALA A 188 4.29 -6.64 10.58
N SER A 189 4.20 -7.97 10.35
CA SER A 189 5.35 -8.79 9.93
C SER A 189 5.81 -8.46 8.50
N VAL A 190 4.94 -7.88 7.68
CA VAL A 190 5.26 -7.39 6.33
C VAL A 190 6.38 -6.33 6.35
N TRP A 191 6.56 -5.65 7.48
CA TRP A 191 7.63 -4.68 7.70
C TRP A 191 8.83 -5.22 8.49
N LEU A 192 8.96 -6.53 8.74
CA LEU A 192 10.20 -7.07 9.29
C LEU A 192 11.38 -6.96 8.32
N LYS A 193 11.09 -6.97 7.02
CA LYS A 193 12.05 -6.80 5.91
C LYS A 193 12.04 -5.35 5.40
N GLY A 194 12.95 -5.02 4.49
CA GLY A 194 13.00 -3.73 3.79
C GLY A 194 13.51 -2.55 4.63
N TRP A 195 14.25 -2.83 5.71
CA TRP A 195 14.94 -1.81 6.50
C TRP A 195 16.40 -1.68 6.07
N TYR A 196 16.85 -0.44 5.89
CA TYR A 196 18.22 -0.09 5.52
C TYR A 196 18.82 0.82 6.62
N PRO A 197 19.50 0.28 7.65
CA PRO A 197 19.92 1.05 8.82
C PRO A 197 20.82 2.25 8.51
N ALA A 198 21.74 2.11 7.55
CA ALA A 198 22.60 3.23 7.12
C ALA A 198 21.79 4.38 6.49
N VAL A 199 20.74 4.04 5.74
CA VAL A 199 19.83 5.01 5.12
C VAL A 199 18.94 5.65 6.18
N ASN A 200 18.42 4.86 7.13
CA ASN A 200 17.66 5.37 8.27
C ASN A 200 18.47 6.43 9.05
N GLU A 201 19.72 6.13 9.36
CA GLU A 201 20.63 7.04 10.08
C GLU A 201 20.92 8.29 9.25
N SER A 202 21.24 8.14 7.97
CA SER A 202 21.47 9.26 7.04
C SER A 202 20.29 10.23 7.01
N GLN A 203 19.07 9.70 6.84
CA GLN A 203 17.85 10.50 6.79
C GLN A 203 17.52 11.14 8.15
N ARG A 204 17.75 10.42 9.25
CA ARG A 204 17.59 10.98 10.61
C ARG A 204 18.52 12.17 10.84
N LEU A 205 19.77 12.07 10.39
CA LEU A 205 20.75 13.15 10.48
C LEU A 205 20.40 14.32 9.55
N ALA A 206 19.97 14.05 8.32
CA ALA A 206 19.52 15.07 7.37
C ALA A 206 18.34 15.88 7.90
N GLY A 207 17.37 15.21 8.52
CA GLY A 207 16.26 15.86 9.21
C GLY A 207 16.72 16.76 10.36
N LYS A 208 17.69 16.30 11.17
CA LYS A 208 18.27 17.12 12.26
C LYS A 208 19.09 18.31 11.75
N ALA A 209 19.72 18.17 10.60
CA ALA A 209 20.54 19.22 9.98
C ALA A 209 19.71 20.32 9.29
N THR A 210 18.39 20.15 9.17
CA THR A 210 17.49 21.07 8.47
C THR A 210 16.50 21.69 9.44
N LYS A 211 16.28 23.01 9.37
CA LYS A 211 15.29 23.65 10.25
C LYS A 211 13.88 23.29 9.77
N GLN A 212 12.98 23.05 10.73
CA GLN A 212 11.58 22.72 10.39
C GLN A 212 10.90 23.83 9.57
N SER A 213 11.22 25.10 9.84
CA SER A 213 10.70 26.26 9.10
C SER A 213 10.96 26.20 7.60
N ASP A 214 12.00 25.48 7.18
CA ASP A 214 12.45 25.48 5.79
C ASP A 214 11.53 24.60 4.92
N TRP A 215 10.93 23.56 5.49
CA TRP A 215 10.07 22.62 4.75
C TRP A 215 8.62 22.56 5.23
N TRP A 216 8.31 22.97 6.46
CA TRP A 216 7.00 22.74 7.10
C TRP A 216 5.81 23.18 6.24
N SER A 217 5.93 24.33 5.57
CA SER A 217 4.88 24.88 4.70
C SER A 217 4.52 23.97 3.52
N GLY A 218 5.46 23.16 3.02
CA GLY A 218 5.31 22.47 1.75
C GLY A 218 5.05 23.43 0.58
N GLY A 219 5.57 24.67 0.66
CA GLY A 219 5.44 25.68 -0.37
C GLY A 219 4.01 26.22 -0.52
N LYS A 220 3.64 26.55 -1.76
CA LYS A 220 2.36 27.18 -2.10
C LYS A 220 1.35 26.25 -2.77
N ALA A 221 1.77 25.03 -3.13
CA ALA A 221 0.90 24.07 -3.81
C ALA A 221 -0.24 23.61 -2.87
N PRO A 222 -1.41 23.25 -3.44
CA PRO A 222 -2.45 22.51 -2.71
C PRO A 222 -1.86 21.29 -2.00
N MET A 223 -2.38 21.01 -0.80
CA MET A 223 -1.89 19.94 0.05
C MET A 223 -3.03 18.99 0.44
N LEU A 224 -2.78 17.68 0.34
CA LEU A 224 -3.61 16.65 0.95
C LEU A 224 -2.91 16.14 2.21
N ASP A 225 -3.55 16.33 3.36
CA ASP A 225 -3.19 15.67 4.61
C ASP A 225 -3.94 14.34 4.71
N LEU A 226 -3.25 13.25 4.35
CA LEU A 226 -3.81 11.89 4.37
C LEU A 226 -3.38 11.20 5.66
N GLN A 227 -4.31 11.15 6.60
CA GLN A 227 -4.07 10.68 7.95
C GLN A 227 -4.61 9.26 8.16
N ALA A 228 -3.93 8.53 9.04
CA ALA A 228 -4.37 7.25 9.53
C ALA A 228 -5.12 7.44 10.86
N GLY A 229 -6.32 6.88 10.97
CA GLY A 229 -7.23 7.11 12.09
C GLY A 229 -6.73 6.57 13.42
N LYS A 230 -5.83 5.58 13.39
CA LYS A 230 -5.18 4.94 14.55
C LYS A 230 -3.70 5.28 14.68
N ASP A 231 -3.20 6.28 13.94
CA ASP A 231 -1.79 6.66 13.98
C ASP A 231 -1.41 7.30 15.33
N PRO A 232 -0.51 6.67 16.12
CA PRO A 232 -0.09 7.23 17.40
C PRO A 232 0.75 8.52 17.25
N PHE A 233 1.35 8.75 16.08
CA PHE A 233 2.10 9.98 15.77
C PHE A 233 1.21 11.17 15.44
N LYS A 234 -0.09 10.94 15.18
CA LYS A 234 -1.10 11.97 14.91
C LYS A 234 -2.33 11.77 15.79
N PRO A 235 -2.23 12.02 17.11
CA PRO A 235 -3.37 11.91 18.02
C PRO A 235 -4.58 12.72 17.53
N GLU A 236 -5.79 12.25 17.86
CA GLU A 236 -7.05 12.86 17.39
C GLU A 236 -7.13 14.38 17.63
N ALA A 237 -6.65 14.83 18.79
CA ALA A 237 -6.62 16.25 19.17
C ALA A 237 -5.73 17.13 18.25
N THR A 238 -4.85 16.54 17.45
CA THR A 238 -3.89 17.23 16.57
C THR A 238 -4.21 17.08 15.08
N ARG A 239 -5.31 16.41 14.72
CA ARG A 239 -5.65 16.12 13.31
C ARG A 239 -5.78 17.37 12.46
N ASN A 240 -6.28 18.47 13.02
CA ASN A 240 -6.46 19.71 12.27
C ASN A 240 -5.20 20.59 12.19
N GLU A 241 -4.08 20.24 12.85
CA GLU A 241 -2.90 21.10 12.99
C GLU A 241 -2.42 21.75 11.68
N VAL A 242 -2.31 20.96 10.61
CA VAL A 242 -1.84 21.44 9.30
C VAL A 242 -2.92 22.28 8.61
N LYS A 243 -4.19 21.89 8.76
CA LYS A 243 -5.34 22.60 8.19
C LYS A 243 -5.60 23.94 8.87
N ASP A 244 -5.47 24.01 10.18
CA ASP A 244 -5.62 25.23 10.96
C ASP A 244 -4.54 26.26 10.60
N GLU A 245 -3.32 25.79 10.29
CA GLU A 245 -2.20 26.67 9.93
C GLU A 245 -2.25 27.16 8.48
N PHE A 246 -2.68 26.33 7.53
CA PHE A 246 -2.62 26.65 6.09
C PHE A 246 -3.99 26.79 5.39
N GLY A 247 -5.08 26.68 6.14
CA GLY A 247 -6.44 26.98 5.69
C GLY A 247 -6.92 26.13 4.51
N ASP A 248 -7.50 26.80 3.52
CA ASP A 248 -8.15 26.17 2.37
C ASP A 248 -7.19 25.46 1.41
N ARG A 249 -5.87 25.69 1.57
CA ARG A 249 -4.85 24.95 0.83
C ARG A 249 -4.81 23.48 1.22
N VAL A 250 -5.31 23.12 2.40
CA VAL A 250 -5.23 21.76 2.96
C VAL A 250 -6.58 21.06 2.88
N THR A 251 -6.60 19.98 2.11
CA THR A 251 -7.66 18.96 2.17
C THR A 251 -7.25 17.91 3.19
N LEU A 252 -8.12 17.60 4.16
CA LEU A 252 -7.86 16.61 5.19
C LEU A 252 -8.70 15.35 4.89
N VAL A 253 -8.05 14.19 4.82
CA VAL A 253 -8.71 12.89 4.67
C VAL A 253 -8.18 11.94 5.74
N VAL A 254 -9.07 11.20 6.40
CA VAL A 254 -8.72 10.22 7.43
C VAL A 254 -9.14 8.83 6.98
N ILE A 255 -8.22 7.86 7.02
CA ILE A 255 -8.49 6.43 6.84
C ILE A 255 -8.70 5.81 8.23
N PRO A 256 -9.95 5.55 8.68
CA PRO A 256 -10.24 5.35 10.11
C PRO A 256 -9.58 4.11 10.74
N GLY A 257 -9.40 3.05 9.95
CA GLY A 257 -8.89 1.75 10.41
C GLY A 257 -7.36 1.62 10.39
N ALA A 258 -6.66 2.52 9.70
CA ALA A 258 -5.23 2.37 9.48
C ALA A 258 -4.37 2.98 10.61
N GLY A 259 -3.19 2.41 10.80
CA GLY A 259 -2.08 2.95 11.59
C GLY A 259 -1.11 3.78 10.74
N HIS A 260 0.02 4.16 11.33
CA HIS A 260 1.06 4.91 10.64
C HIS A 260 1.52 4.22 9.33
N ALA A 261 1.46 2.89 9.25
CA ALA A 261 1.75 2.10 8.05
C ALA A 261 0.53 1.92 7.13
N LEU A 262 -0.30 2.96 6.96
CA LEU A 262 -1.49 2.92 6.09
C LEU A 262 -1.23 2.49 4.63
N VAL A 263 -0.01 2.65 4.11
CA VAL A 263 0.34 2.26 2.73
C VAL A 263 0.18 0.74 2.52
N PRO A 264 0.82 -0.14 3.31
CA PRO A 264 0.56 -1.58 3.26
C PRO A 264 -0.74 -2.01 3.97
N GLU A 265 -1.27 -1.24 4.91
CA GLU A 265 -2.50 -1.62 5.64
C GLU A 265 -3.77 -1.45 4.80
N GLU A 266 -3.90 -0.31 4.11
CA GLU A 266 -5.11 0.11 3.39
C GLU A 266 -4.78 0.69 2.00
N PRO A 267 -4.07 -0.05 1.13
CA PRO A 267 -3.57 0.46 -0.15
C PRO A 267 -4.69 0.94 -1.08
N ALA A 268 -5.86 0.27 -1.08
CA ALA A 268 -7.01 0.70 -1.87
C ALA A 268 -7.56 2.06 -1.41
N ALA A 269 -7.74 2.26 -0.10
CA ALA A 269 -8.24 3.52 0.43
C ALA A 269 -7.24 4.67 0.24
N VAL A 270 -5.94 4.38 0.33
CA VAL A 270 -4.87 5.35 -0.02
C VAL A 270 -5.02 5.79 -1.49
N VAL A 271 -5.16 4.84 -2.41
CA VAL A 271 -5.32 5.13 -3.85
C VAL A 271 -6.59 5.94 -4.11
N ASP A 272 -7.72 5.55 -3.53
CA ASP A 272 -8.98 6.26 -3.72
C ASP A 272 -8.90 7.72 -3.24
N ALA A 273 -8.28 7.96 -2.09
CA ALA A 273 -8.06 9.31 -1.57
C ALA A 273 -7.13 10.13 -2.48
N LEU A 274 -6.02 9.54 -2.92
CA LEU A 274 -5.05 10.17 -3.82
C LEU A 274 -5.69 10.57 -5.16
N VAL A 275 -6.38 9.63 -5.81
CA VAL A 275 -7.00 9.84 -7.12
C VAL A 275 -8.14 10.85 -7.03
N THR A 276 -8.98 10.76 -5.99
CA THR A 276 -10.09 11.70 -5.80
C THR A 276 -9.56 13.13 -5.64
N TRP A 277 -8.51 13.30 -4.84
CA TRP A 277 -7.92 14.61 -4.62
C TRP A 277 -7.16 15.13 -5.83
N GLU A 278 -6.35 14.30 -6.51
CA GLU A 278 -5.60 14.70 -7.70
C GLU A 278 -6.54 15.21 -8.81
N LYS A 279 -7.66 14.52 -9.04
CA LYS A 279 -8.68 14.92 -10.01
C LYS A 279 -9.39 16.24 -9.67
N SER A 280 -9.33 16.68 -8.40
CA SER A 280 -9.87 17.97 -7.98
C SER A 280 -8.93 19.14 -8.28
N LEU A 281 -7.64 18.87 -8.58
CA LEU A 281 -6.66 19.90 -8.88
C LEU A 281 -6.86 20.49 -10.28
N ALA A 282 -6.62 21.79 -10.42
CA ALA A 282 -6.58 22.44 -11.72
C ALA A 282 -5.55 21.73 -12.63
N PRO A 283 -5.86 21.44 -13.92
CA PRO A 283 -4.98 20.70 -14.82
C PRO A 283 -3.56 21.26 -14.87
N ALA A 284 -2.56 20.39 -15.01
CA ALA A 284 -1.18 20.83 -15.21
C ALA A 284 -1.12 21.71 -16.48
N ARG A 285 -0.57 22.93 -16.37
CA ARG A 285 -0.23 23.70 -17.56
C ARG A 285 0.96 23.02 -18.21
N ALA A 286 0.77 22.47 -19.41
CA ALA A 286 1.87 21.94 -20.20
C ALA A 286 2.86 23.09 -20.50
N THR A 287 4.06 23.00 -19.92
CA THR A 287 5.16 23.87 -20.33
C THR A 287 5.77 23.26 -21.59
N PRO A 288 5.91 23.98 -22.72
CA PRO A 288 6.59 23.44 -23.88
C PRO A 288 8.04 23.13 -23.51
N VAL A 289 8.43 21.86 -23.56
CA VAL A 289 9.84 21.48 -23.46
C VAL A 289 10.51 21.95 -24.75
N SER A 290 11.28 23.02 -24.68
CA SER A 290 12.19 23.37 -25.76
C SER A 290 13.18 22.23 -25.90
N GLN A 291 13.11 21.47 -27.00
CA GLN A 291 14.18 20.58 -27.39
C GLN A 291 15.45 21.43 -27.56
N GLY A 292 16.37 21.33 -26.59
CA GLY A 292 17.67 21.97 -26.65
C GLY A 292 18.37 21.54 -27.92
N GLY A 293 18.68 22.52 -28.77
CA GLY A 293 19.25 22.31 -30.10
C GLY A 293 20.57 21.55 -30.06
N GLN A 294 20.70 20.57 -30.93
CA GLN A 294 21.99 20.06 -31.37
C GLN A 294 22.67 21.14 -32.22
N GLY A 295 23.45 21.99 -31.55
CA GLY A 295 24.39 22.91 -32.19
C GLY A 295 25.65 22.17 -32.65
N SER A 296 25.81 22.14 -33.96
CA SER A 296 27.05 22.33 -34.73
C SER A 296 28.34 21.57 -34.37
N GLN A 297 28.80 20.84 -35.38
CA GLN A 297 30.15 20.33 -35.61
C GLN A 297 31.26 21.32 -35.22
N GLY A 298 32.31 20.80 -34.57
CA GLY A 298 33.60 21.44 -34.39
C GLY A 298 34.68 20.37 -34.18
N SER A 299 35.57 20.24 -35.15
CA SER A 299 36.67 19.27 -35.22
C SER A 299 37.85 19.62 -34.31
N GLN A 300 38.49 18.62 -33.68
CA GLN A 300 39.86 18.16 -33.95
C GLN A 300 40.46 17.38 -32.76
N ALA A 301 41.08 16.24 -33.09
CA ALA A 301 42.33 15.62 -32.57
C ALA A 301 42.48 15.37 -31.04
N ALA A 302 43.06 14.29 -30.53
CA ALA A 302 43.62 13.05 -31.06
C ALA A 302 43.91 12.08 -29.87
N ALA A 303 44.21 10.83 -30.23
CA ALA A 303 45.09 9.87 -29.55
C ALA A 303 44.52 8.82 -28.58
N GLY A 304 44.70 7.56 -29.00
CA GLY A 304 44.92 6.35 -28.18
C GLY A 304 43.65 5.70 -27.65
N SER A 305 43.41 4.40 -27.75
CA SER A 305 44.19 3.25 -28.22
C SER A 305 43.19 2.06 -28.33
N GLN A 306 43.54 1.07 -29.16
CA GLN A 306 43.30 -0.39 -29.02
C GLN A 306 41.90 -0.84 -28.51
N SER A 307 41.15 -1.75 -29.12
CA SER A 307 41.47 -2.86 -30.02
C SER A 307 40.14 -3.42 -30.54
N THR A 308 40.09 -3.80 -31.80
CA THR A 308 39.03 -4.62 -32.39
C THR A 308 39.60 -6.00 -32.65
N GLN A 309 38.91 -7.05 -32.20
CA GLN A 309 38.56 -8.16 -33.09
C GLN A 309 37.51 -9.08 -32.46
N SER A 310 36.63 -9.48 -33.37
CA SER A 310 35.37 -10.15 -33.25
C SER A 310 35.49 -11.63 -33.62
N ARG A 311 34.49 -12.42 -33.18
CA ARG A 311 33.71 -13.46 -33.90
C ARG A 311 33.41 -14.63 -32.96
N GLN A 312 32.14 -14.80 -32.59
CA GLN A 312 31.13 -15.67 -33.22
C GLN A 312 31.43 -17.17 -33.07
N ALA A 313 30.54 -17.90 -32.40
CA ALA A 313 29.75 -18.95 -33.03
C ALA A 313 28.62 -19.42 -32.09
N ALA A 314 27.49 -19.71 -32.72
CA ALA A 314 26.23 -20.16 -32.12
C ALA A 314 26.09 -21.69 -32.23
N ALA A 315 25.31 -22.27 -31.31
CA ALA A 315 24.54 -23.51 -31.40
C ALA A 315 23.91 -23.74 -30.00
N GLY A 316 22.70 -24.23 -29.78
CA GLY A 316 21.64 -24.77 -30.61
C GLY A 316 20.57 -25.33 -29.65
N SER A 317 19.30 -25.24 -30.08
CA SER A 317 18.09 -25.97 -29.67
C SER A 317 18.09 -26.89 -28.43
N GLN A 318 17.02 -26.83 -27.62
CA GLN A 318 15.92 -27.81 -27.69
C GLN A 318 14.79 -27.50 -26.70
N SER A 319 13.58 -27.61 -27.23
CA SER A 319 12.28 -27.65 -26.55
C SER A 319 12.06 -29.00 -25.84
N THR A 320 11.46 -28.99 -24.66
CA THR A 320 10.52 -30.05 -24.25
C THR A 320 9.41 -29.46 -23.37
N GLN A 321 8.18 -29.52 -23.88
CA GLN A 321 6.96 -29.51 -23.07
C GLN A 321 6.84 -30.88 -22.40
N SER A 322 6.46 -30.91 -21.12
CA SER A 322 5.93 -32.11 -20.49
C SER A 322 5.07 -31.75 -19.28
N SER A 323 3.77 -32.00 -19.45
CA SER A 323 2.89 -32.64 -18.46
C SER A 323 2.36 -31.82 -17.29
N LEU A 324 1.15 -31.28 -17.51
CA LEU A 324 0.14 -31.02 -16.49
C LEU A 324 -0.29 -32.35 -15.84
N GLU A 325 0.24 -32.66 -14.66
CA GLU A 325 -0.36 -33.65 -13.75
C GLU A 325 -1.19 -32.92 -12.68
N ARG A 326 -2.46 -33.34 -12.56
CA ARG A 326 -3.39 -32.90 -11.52
C ARG A 326 -2.96 -33.50 -10.18
N SER A 327 -2.52 -32.66 -9.24
CA SER A 327 -2.39 -33.07 -7.84
C SER A 327 -3.77 -33.19 -7.17
N PRO A 328 -4.02 -34.25 -6.37
CA PRO A 328 -5.27 -34.45 -5.65
C PRO A 328 -5.43 -33.45 -4.48
N MET A 329 -6.69 -33.13 -4.16
CA MET A 329 -7.10 -32.22 -3.09
C MET A 329 -6.47 -32.58 -1.74
N SER A 330 -5.71 -31.65 -1.18
CA SER A 330 -5.14 -31.70 0.16
C SER A 330 -6.24 -31.67 1.22
N SER A 331 -6.23 -32.67 2.11
CA SER A 331 -7.05 -32.77 3.31
C SER A 331 -6.76 -31.61 4.28
N PHE A 332 -7.81 -30.96 4.79
CA PHE A 332 -7.67 -29.92 5.80
C PHE A 332 -7.26 -30.52 7.15
N ALA A 333 -5.98 -30.43 7.49
CA ALA A 333 -5.46 -30.83 8.79
C ALA A 333 -4.73 -29.66 9.46
N SER A 334 -5.47 -28.61 9.82
CA SER A 334 -4.91 -27.58 10.71
C SER A 334 -5.14 -28.01 12.16
N SER A 335 -4.06 -28.29 12.88
CA SER A 335 -4.05 -28.43 14.35
C SER A 335 -4.08 -27.08 15.07
N LYS A 336 -4.04 -25.97 14.32
CA LYS A 336 -4.02 -24.61 14.85
C LYS A 336 -5.45 -24.03 14.84
N PRO A 337 -5.82 -23.21 15.84
CA PRO A 337 -7.08 -22.46 15.81
C PRO A 337 -7.16 -21.61 14.53
N LEU A 338 -8.32 -21.61 13.88
CA LEU A 338 -8.60 -20.61 12.85
C LEU A 338 -8.73 -19.23 13.51
N LEU A 339 -8.30 -18.19 12.80
CA LEU A 339 -8.30 -16.81 13.25
C LEU A 339 -9.40 -16.02 12.53
N TRP A 340 -10.07 -15.13 13.25
CA TRP A 340 -11.01 -14.20 12.61
C TRP A 340 -10.26 -13.09 11.88
N GLN A 341 -10.68 -12.79 10.65
CA GLN A 341 -10.20 -11.65 9.87
C GLN A 341 -11.39 -10.90 9.28
N GLY A 342 -11.37 -9.56 9.29
CA GLY A 342 -12.42 -8.78 8.65
C GLY A 342 -12.57 -9.13 7.16
N ALA A 343 -13.80 -9.22 6.66
CA ALA A 343 -14.04 -9.62 5.27
C ALA A 343 -13.44 -8.60 4.27
N ALA A 344 -13.50 -7.29 4.55
CA ALA A 344 -12.95 -6.22 3.70
C ALA A 344 -13.31 -6.37 2.20
N GLY A 345 -14.54 -6.84 1.91
CA GLY A 345 -15.01 -7.09 0.54
C GLY A 345 -14.48 -8.37 -0.15
N ARG A 346 -13.66 -9.18 0.54
CA ARG A 346 -13.15 -10.46 0.03
C ARG A 346 -14.24 -11.53 0.02
N LYS A 347 -14.21 -12.39 -1.00
CA LYS A 347 -15.08 -13.57 -1.09
C LYS A 347 -14.44 -14.75 -0.37
N ALA A 348 -15.25 -15.58 0.28
CA ALA A 348 -14.77 -16.84 0.84
C ALA A 348 -14.29 -17.75 -0.30
N ALA A 349 -13.08 -18.28 -0.16
CA ALA A 349 -12.52 -19.29 -1.05
C ALA A 349 -13.14 -20.67 -0.79
N ARG A 350 -13.59 -20.91 0.46
CA ARG A 350 -14.15 -22.19 0.89
C ARG A 350 -15.19 -22.02 1.99
N PHE A 351 -16.17 -22.93 2.01
CA PHE A 351 -17.17 -23.03 3.06
C PHE A 351 -16.99 -24.32 3.86
N VAL A 352 -17.01 -24.21 5.19
CA VAL A 352 -16.82 -25.33 6.12
C VAL A 352 -18.03 -25.45 7.04
N PRO A 353 -18.90 -26.46 6.83
CA PRO A 353 -20.01 -26.74 7.74
C PRO A 353 -19.51 -27.23 9.10
N ILE A 354 -20.12 -26.76 10.18
CA ILE A 354 -19.83 -27.15 11.55
C ILE A 354 -21.11 -27.36 12.36
N GLU A 355 -21.01 -28.18 13.40
CA GLU A 355 -21.95 -28.26 14.50
C GLU A 355 -21.30 -27.61 15.72
N VAL A 356 -21.95 -26.58 16.27
CA VAL A 356 -21.43 -25.81 17.39
C VAL A 356 -21.47 -26.66 18.66
N SER A 357 -20.32 -26.95 19.23
CA SER A 357 -20.19 -27.72 20.47
C SER A 357 -20.19 -26.83 21.71
N SER A 358 -19.71 -25.59 21.61
CA SER A 358 -19.82 -24.62 22.69
C SER A 358 -19.70 -23.17 22.19
N VAL A 359 -20.35 -22.24 22.89
CA VAL A 359 -20.15 -20.78 22.73
C VAL A 359 -19.86 -20.21 24.10
N LYS A 360 -18.61 -19.79 24.34
CA LYS A 360 -18.16 -19.32 25.66
C LYS A 360 -17.71 -17.86 25.57
N PRO A 361 -18.01 -17.02 26.58
CA PRO A 361 -17.39 -15.72 26.70
C PRO A 361 -15.87 -15.86 26.76
N GLU A 362 -15.16 -15.02 26.03
CA GLU A 362 -13.70 -14.98 26.07
C GLU A 362 -13.25 -13.92 27.07
N LYS A 363 -12.50 -14.33 28.10
CA LYS A 363 -11.88 -13.40 29.06
C LYS A 363 -10.62 -12.80 28.44
N GLY A 364 -10.50 -11.48 28.50
CA GLY A 364 -9.42 -10.75 27.83
C GLY A 364 -9.92 -9.79 26.74
N GLY A 365 -11.23 -9.53 26.71
CA GLY A 365 -11.90 -8.53 25.88
C GLY A 365 -11.83 -8.79 24.38
N THR A 366 -12.57 -7.98 23.64
CA THR A 366 -12.69 -8.12 22.18
C THR A 366 -11.31 -7.99 21.56
N PHE A 367 -10.90 -8.99 20.77
CA PHE A 367 -9.60 -9.01 20.07
C PHE A 367 -8.36 -9.17 20.98
N GLY A 368 -8.47 -9.81 22.14
CA GLY A 368 -7.33 -10.00 23.05
C GLY A 368 -6.89 -8.73 23.79
N ILE A 369 -7.75 -7.71 23.80
CA ILE A 369 -7.58 -6.45 24.51
C ILE A 369 -8.23 -6.56 25.89
N GLY A 370 -7.44 -6.64 26.97
CA GLY A 370 -7.98 -6.58 28.33
C GLY A 370 -8.98 -5.43 28.48
N GLN A 371 -10.12 -5.69 29.15
CA GLN A 371 -11.20 -4.71 29.27
C GLN A 371 -10.72 -3.42 29.94
N SER A 372 -10.66 -2.31 29.19
CA SER A 372 -10.62 -0.97 29.79
C SER A 372 -12.06 -0.52 30.06
N ALA A 373 -12.28 0.12 31.22
CA ALA A 373 -13.61 0.59 31.66
C ALA A 373 -14.29 1.59 30.69
N SER A 374 -13.55 2.11 29.71
CA SER A 374 -14.04 3.04 28.68
C SER A 374 -14.67 2.36 27.45
N MET A 375 -14.58 1.03 27.32
CA MET A 375 -15.15 0.26 26.18
C MET A 375 -16.36 -0.60 26.57
N GLU A 376 -16.81 -0.53 27.82
CA GLU A 376 -17.94 -1.31 28.32
C GLU A 376 -19.24 -0.89 27.61
N GLY A 377 -19.83 -1.82 26.84
CA GLY A 377 -21.09 -1.61 26.11
C GLY A 377 -20.98 -1.12 24.65
N ALA A 378 -19.77 -0.82 24.13
CA ALA A 378 -19.59 -0.33 22.76
C ALA A 378 -19.57 -1.44 21.68
N TYR A 379 -19.25 -2.67 22.07
CA TYR A 379 -19.18 -3.84 21.19
C TYR A 379 -19.74 -5.07 21.89
N PRO A 380 -20.31 -6.06 21.16
CA PRO A 380 -20.69 -7.33 21.77
C PRO A 380 -19.45 -8.03 22.31
N ASP A 381 -19.58 -8.66 23.47
CA ASP A 381 -18.49 -9.43 24.10
C ASP A 381 -17.92 -10.47 23.13
N ALA A 382 -16.59 -10.59 23.13
CA ALA A 382 -15.92 -11.66 22.40
C ALA A 382 -16.41 -13.02 22.89
N ARG A 383 -16.73 -13.89 21.95
CA ARG A 383 -17.25 -15.22 22.20
C ARG A 383 -16.43 -16.22 21.40
N ARG A 384 -15.80 -17.16 22.10
CA ARG A 384 -15.15 -18.31 21.49
C ARG A 384 -16.21 -19.34 21.11
N VAL A 385 -16.21 -19.78 19.85
CA VAL A 385 -17.11 -20.81 19.31
C VAL A 385 -16.30 -22.05 19.02
N GLU A 386 -16.56 -23.11 19.77
CA GLU A 386 -16.02 -24.44 19.50
C GLU A 386 -17.06 -25.21 18.68
N GLY A 387 -16.61 -25.99 17.71
CA GLY A 387 -17.50 -26.78 16.87
C GLY A 387 -16.80 -27.99 16.27
N ARG A 388 -17.61 -29.00 15.94
CA ARG A 388 -17.18 -30.18 15.19
C ARG A 388 -17.47 -29.94 13.72
N VAL A 389 -16.49 -30.18 12.85
CA VAL A 389 -16.71 -30.12 11.40
C VAL A 389 -17.72 -31.18 10.99
N LEU A 390 -18.76 -30.74 10.28
CA LEU A 390 -19.78 -31.61 9.69
C LEU A 390 -19.27 -32.03 8.32
N ASP A 391 -18.64 -33.19 8.31
CA ASP A 391 -17.91 -33.72 7.18
C ASP A 391 -18.85 -34.02 6.00
N ALA A 392 -18.61 -33.37 4.86
CA ALA A 392 -19.05 -33.85 3.56
C ALA A 392 -17.85 -34.56 2.90
N THR A 393 -17.64 -35.82 3.28
CA THR A 393 -16.78 -36.80 2.60
C THR A 393 -15.24 -36.73 2.74
N ILE A 394 -14.63 -36.07 3.72
CA ILE A 394 -13.25 -36.33 4.22
C ILE A 394 -13.07 -35.86 5.69
N ALA A 395 -12.72 -36.80 6.58
CA ALA A 395 -12.54 -36.59 8.01
C ALA A 395 -11.36 -35.67 8.38
N VAL A 396 -11.57 -34.70 9.29
CA VAL A 396 -10.63 -34.25 10.36
C VAL A 396 -11.40 -33.51 11.48
N ALA A 397 -11.00 -33.68 12.74
CA ALA A 397 -11.46 -32.97 13.92
C ALA A 397 -10.44 -31.91 14.41
N THR A 398 -10.81 -30.63 14.51
CA THR A 398 -10.16 -29.62 15.37
C THR A 398 -11.10 -28.43 15.68
N ALA A 399 -10.85 -27.77 16.82
CA ALA A 399 -11.58 -26.61 17.35
C ALA A 399 -11.16 -25.26 16.74
N ILE A 400 -12.11 -24.33 16.67
CA ILE A 400 -11.99 -23.00 16.03
C ILE A 400 -12.20 -21.90 17.09
N ALA A 401 -11.67 -20.69 16.89
CA ALA A 401 -11.91 -19.54 17.76
C ALA A 401 -12.19 -18.28 16.93
N PRO A 402 -13.41 -17.72 16.94
CA PRO A 402 -13.72 -16.45 16.28
C PRO A 402 -13.60 -15.26 17.26
N ALA A 403 -12.86 -14.23 16.87
CA ALA A 403 -12.84 -12.92 17.51
C ALA A 403 -13.59 -11.90 16.64
N ALA A 404 -14.91 -11.98 16.60
CA ALA A 404 -15.82 -10.91 16.16
C ALA A 404 -17.28 -11.22 16.52
N ALA A 405 -18.17 -10.25 16.29
CA ALA A 405 -19.60 -10.35 16.57
C ALA A 405 -20.25 -11.53 15.84
N LEU A 406 -20.54 -12.61 16.58
CA LEU A 406 -21.28 -13.76 16.04
C LEU A 406 -22.71 -13.35 15.65
N PRO A 407 -23.32 -14.03 14.65
CA PRO A 407 -24.73 -13.85 14.33
C PRO A 407 -25.62 -13.96 15.57
N LYS A 408 -26.66 -13.11 15.65
CA LYS A 408 -27.67 -13.23 16.70
C LYS A 408 -28.30 -14.62 16.62
N GLY A 409 -28.27 -15.36 17.72
CA GLY A 409 -28.90 -16.68 17.84
C GLY A 409 -27.97 -17.88 17.71
N LEU A 410 -26.66 -17.70 17.43
CA LEU A 410 -25.71 -18.82 17.41
C LEU A 410 -25.57 -19.45 18.81
N ALA A 411 -25.93 -20.73 18.93
CA ALA A 411 -25.94 -21.48 20.19
C ALA A 411 -25.34 -22.89 20.04
N GLN A 412 -24.97 -23.49 21.17
CA GLN A 412 -24.58 -24.89 21.22
C GLN A 412 -25.67 -25.80 20.60
N GLY A 413 -25.25 -26.78 19.80
CA GLY A 413 -26.11 -27.71 19.08
C GLY A 413 -26.64 -27.18 17.74
N GLN A 414 -26.35 -25.93 17.37
CA GLN A 414 -26.73 -25.41 16.06
C GLN A 414 -25.72 -25.77 14.97
N ARG A 415 -26.23 -25.90 13.75
CA ARG A 415 -25.42 -25.97 12.53
C ARG A 415 -25.02 -24.57 12.11
N ALA A 416 -23.80 -24.41 11.63
CA ALA A 416 -23.30 -23.17 11.04
C ALA A 416 -22.35 -23.48 9.89
N VAL A 417 -22.08 -22.49 9.03
CA VAL A 417 -21.12 -22.60 7.94
C VAL A 417 -20.11 -21.47 8.05
N LEU A 418 -18.82 -21.82 8.03
CA LEU A 418 -17.72 -20.87 8.08
C LEU A 418 -17.26 -20.52 6.67
N GLY A 419 -17.16 -19.23 6.36
CA GLY A 419 -16.52 -18.74 5.14
C GLY A 419 -15.04 -18.47 5.39
N LEU A 420 -14.17 -19.20 4.72
CA LEU A 420 -12.72 -19.10 4.86
C LEU A 420 -12.12 -18.47 3.61
N VAL A 421 -11.14 -17.58 3.77
CA VAL A 421 -10.34 -17.04 2.66
C VAL A 421 -9.09 -17.86 2.36
N ASP A 422 -8.61 -18.61 3.35
CA ASP A 422 -7.49 -19.56 3.26
C ASP A 422 -7.64 -20.63 4.36
N ASP A 423 -6.62 -21.47 4.56
CA ASP A 423 -6.66 -22.57 5.55
C ASP A 423 -6.58 -22.13 7.02
N ALA A 424 -6.42 -20.83 7.31
CA ALA A 424 -6.23 -20.30 8.66
C ALA A 424 -7.24 -19.20 9.04
N HIS A 425 -7.85 -18.51 8.07
CA HIS A 425 -8.63 -17.30 8.35
C HIS A 425 -10.12 -17.45 7.99
N VAL A 426 -10.97 -17.17 8.98
CA VAL A 426 -12.43 -17.08 8.85
C VAL A 426 -12.83 -15.63 8.67
N ILE A 427 -13.64 -15.35 7.65
CA ILE A 427 -14.17 -14.02 7.36
C ILE A 427 -15.66 -13.87 7.66
N CYS A 428 -16.41 -14.97 7.73
CA CYS A 428 -17.84 -14.93 8.06
C CYS A 428 -18.33 -16.24 8.69
N VAL A 429 -19.39 -16.15 9.49
CA VAL A 429 -20.13 -17.30 10.06
C VAL A 429 -21.59 -17.15 9.67
N LEU A 430 -22.15 -18.16 9.00
CA LEU A 430 -23.53 -18.18 8.52
C LEU A 430 -24.34 -19.23 9.27
N VAL A 431 -25.57 -18.89 9.65
CA VAL A 431 -26.51 -19.84 10.27
C VAL A 431 -27.55 -20.25 9.23
N PRO A 432 -27.53 -21.51 8.74
CA PRO A 432 -28.49 -22.00 7.77
C PRO A 432 -29.89 -22.18 8.37
N PRO A 433 -30.96 -22.05 7.57
CA PRO A 433 -32.30 -22.52 7.94
C PRO A 433 -32.33 -24.01 8.31
N ALA A 434 -33.27 -24.41 9.17
CA ALA A 434 -33.33 -25.77 9.71
C ALA A 434 -33.63 -26.85 8.66
N ASP A 435 -34.28 -26.47 7.56
CA ASP A 435 -34.66 -27.32 6.43
C ASP A 435 -33.53 -27.54 5.41
N VAL A 436 -32.40 -26.82 5.51
CA VAL A 436 -31.24 -27.10 4.66
C VAL A 436 -30.57 -28.41 5.10
N PRO A 437 -30.45 -29.41 4.21
CA PRO A 437 -29.82 -30.69 4.55
C PRO A 437 -28.30 -30.53 4.69
N ILE A 438 -27.64 -31.42 5.45
CA ILE A 438 -26.22 -31.28 5.81
C ILE A 438 -25.31 -31.23 4.58
N ASP A 439 -25.61 -32.06 3.58
CA ASP A 439 -24.91 -32.12 2.28
C ASP A 439 -25.12 -30.87 1.41
N GLY A 440 -26.21 -30.13 1.62
CA GLY A 440 -26.51 -28.87 0.92
C GLY A 440 -25.93 -27.60 1.57
N LEU A 441 -25.34 -27.70 2.77
CA LEU A 441 -24.93 -26.53 3.55
C LEU A 441 -23.87 -25.65 2.88
N ALA A 442 -22.86 -26.27 2.25
CA ALA A 442 -21.79 -25.53 1.59
C ALA A 442 -22.28 -24.81 0.33
N GLN A 443 -23.17 -25.43 -0.43
CA GLN A 443 -23.79 -24.84 -1.62
C GLN A 443 -24.71 -23.68 -1.23
N TRP A 444 -25.57 -23.88 -0.22
CA TRP A 444 -26.41 -22.82 0.32
C TRP A 444 -25.57 -21.61 0.77
N ALA A 445 -24.44 -21.84 1.43
CA ALA A 445 -23.55 -20.79 1.91
C ALA A 445 -22.86 -20.02 0.78
N ALA A 446 -22.51 -20.69 -0.33
CA ALA A 446 -21.89 -20.06 -1.49
C ALA A 446 -22.80 -19.03 -2.20
N GLU A 447 -24.10 -19.15 -2.01
CA GLU A 447 -25.11 -18.21 -2.52
C GLU A 447 -25.32 -17.00 -1.58
N GLN A 448 -24.78 -17.05 -0.36
CA GLN A 448 -24.89 -15.98 0.62
C GLN A 448 -23.74 -14.96 0.49
N LYS A 449 -23.99 -13.73 0.91
CA LYS A 449 -22.93 -12.72 1.07
C LYS A 449 -22.28 -12.88 2.46
N CYS A 450 -20.96 -13.04 2.50
CA CYS A 450 -20.20 -12.77 3.73
C CYS A 450 -20.27 -11.26 3.98
N GLY A 451 -21.00 -10.86 5.02
CA GLY A 451 -21.18 -9.47 5.43
C GLY A 451 -19.98 -8.90 6.17
#